data_AF-A0A256XFM2-F1
#
_entry.id   AF-A0A256XFM2-F1
#
_cell.length_a   1.000
_cell.length_b   1.000
_cell.length_c   1.000
_cell.angle_alpha   90.00
_cell.angle_beta   90.00
_cell.angle_gamma   90.00
#
_symmetry.space_group_name_H-M   'P 1'
#
loop_
_entity.id
_entity.type
_entity.pdbx_description
1 polymer ?
#
loop_
_entity_poly.entity_id
_entity_poly.type
_entity_poly.pdbx_seq_one_letter_code
_entity_poly.pdbx_strand_id
1 'polypeptide(L)'
;MRRRLSSEVAELARKYNLPYRIEEDVDIDKICSKILHDKKHIGDEIILPIIEDIGVFRIVKIRIDEYLSKVRKIISLKFLK
;
A
#
# COMPACT_ATOMS: atom_id res chain seq x y z
N MET A 1 -20.08 15.57 -1.17
CA MET A 1 -18.64 15.84 -0.94
C MET A 1 -17.95 14.48 -0.77
N ARG A 2 -17.24 13.94 -1.76
CA ARG A 2 -16.51 12.66 -1.60
C ARG A 2 -15.20 12.94 -0.88
N ARG A 3 -15.14 12.72 0.43
CA ARG A 3 -13.88 12.69 1.17
C ARG A 3 -13.07 11.48 0.69
N ARG A 4 -11.74 11.62 0.58
CA ARG A 4 -10.87 10.50 0.18
C ARG A 4 -10.73 9.55 1.36
N LEU A 5 -11.13 8.28 1.20
CA LEU A 5 -11.03 7.23 2.23
C LEU A 5 -9.65 7.18 2.92
N SER A 6 -8.58 7.42 2.16
CA SER A 6 -7.20 7.44 2.68
C SER A 6 -6.96 8.49 3.78
N SER A 7 -7.60 9.66 3.72
CA SER A 7 -7.41 10.69 4.76
C SER A 7 -8.18 10.36 6.03
N GLU A 8 -9.37 9.79 5.91
CA GLU A 8 -10.21 9.42 7.05
C GLU A 8 -9.59 8.25 7.84
N VAL A 9 -9.06 7.24 7.13
CA VAL A 9 -8.34 6.12 7.77
C VAL A 9 -7.09 6.62 8.50
N ALA A 10 -6.34 7.56 7.92
CA ALA A 10 -5.17 8.15 8.56
C ALA A 10 -5.53 9.00 9.80
N GLU A 11 -6.65 9.74 9.74
CA GLU A 11 -7.17 10.50 10.88
C GLU A 11 -7.62 9.57 12.01
N LEU A 12 -8.31 8.47 11.69
CA LEU A 12 -8.70 7.46 12.68
C LEU A 12 -7.47 6.81 13.32
N ALA A 13 -6.50 6.38 12.52
CA ALA A 13 -5.27 5.79 13.06
C ALA A 13 -4.54 6.78 14.00
N ARG A 14 -4.46 8.06 13.63
CA ARG A 14 -3.93 9.11 14.51
C ARG A 14 -4.73 9.26 15.80
N LYS A 15 -6.06 9.30 15.71
CA LYS A 15 -6.96 9.44 16.87
C LYS A 15 -6.75 8.32 17.89
N TYR A 16 -6.48 7.10 17.43
CA TYR A 16 -6.24 5.93 18.27
C TYR A 16 -4.75 5.65 18.51
N ASN A 17 -3.86 6.59 18.19
CA ASN A 17 -2.41 6.48 18.36
C ASN A 17 -1.80 5.22 17.70
N LEU A 18 -2.33 4.82 16.54
CA LEU A 18 -1.85 3.70 15.74
C LEU A 18 -0.82 4.16 14.70
N PRO A 19 0.18 3.34 14.38
CA PRO A 19 1.12 3.63 13.30
C PRO A 19 0.39 3.60 11.95
N TYR A 20 0.56 4.67 11.16
CA TYR A 20 -0.10 4.84 9.85
C TYR A 20 0.85 5.34 8.76
N ARG A 21 2.15 5.41 9.07
CA ARG A 21 3.22 5.80 8.15
C ARG A 21 4.25 4.67 8.11
N ILE A 22 4.86 4.52 6.95
CA ILE A 22 6.03 3.66 6.75
C ILE A 22 7.25 4.47 7.21
N GLU A 23 8.12 3.88 8.03
CA GLU A 23 9.37 4.51 8.47
C GLU A 23 10.33 4.71 7.29
N GLU A 24 11.20 5.71 7.36
CA GLU A 24 12.06 6.10 6.23
C GLU A 24 13.15 5.08 5.91
N ASP A 25 13.56 4.29 6.90
CA ASP A 25 14.57 3.25 6.84
C ASP A 25 14.01 1.87 6.46
N VAL A 26 12.72 1.80 6.11
CA VAL A 26 12.09 0.57 5.68
C VAL A 26 12.65 0.11 4.33
N ASP A 27 13.26 -1.07 4.34
CA ASP A 27 13.69 -1.78 3.15
C ASP A 27 12.47 -2.30 2.37
N ILE A 28 12.09 -1.56 1.33
CA ILE A 28 10.97 -1.88 0.44
C ILE A 28 11.19 -3.21 -0.29
N ASP A 29 12.43 -3.54 -0.65
CA ASP A 29 12.74 -4.77 -1.37
C ASP A 29 12.53 -5.98 -0.45
N LYS A 30 12.87 -5.85 0.84
CA LYS A 30 12.55 -6.84 1.88
C LYS A 30 11.05 -6.98 2.15
N ILE A 31 10.28 -5.91 2.06
CA ILE A 31 8.81 -6.00 2.16
C ILE A 31 8.24 -6.73 0.94
N CYS A 32 8.69 -6.35 -0.25
CA CYS A 32 8.17 -6.91 -1.49
C CYS A 32 8.50 -8.39 -1.65
N SER A 33 9.70 -8.84 -1.22
CA SER A 33 10.03 -10.27 -1.19
C SER A 33 9.10 -11.06 -0.27
N LYS A 34 8.71 -10.51 0.90
CA LYS A 34 7.72 -11.14 1.77
C LYS A 34 6.33 -11.20 1.13
N ILE A 35 5.92 -10.17 0.40
CA ILE A 35 4.64 -10.14 -0.32
C ILE A 35 4.61 -11.22 -1.42
N LEU A 36 5.72 -11.46 -2.11
CA LEU A 36 5.82 -12.56 -3.09
C LEU A 36 5.64 -13.95 -2.48
N HIS A 37 5.97 -14.11 -1.20
CA HIS A 37 5.80 -15.37 -0.48
C HIS A 37 4.41 -15.49 0.19
N ASP A 38 3.54 -14.47 0.08
CA ASP A 38 2.15 -14.58 0.51
C ASP A 38 1.42 -15.60 -0.39
N LYS A 39 0.60 -16.47 0.19
CA LYS A 39 -0.16 -17.48 -0.56
C LYS A 39 -1.11 -16.89 -1.63
N LYS A 40 -1.33 -15.57 -1.63
CA LYS A 40 -2.20 -14.83 -2.56
C LYS A 40 -1.45 -14.27 -3.77
N HIS A 41 -0.73 -15.13 -4.48
CA HIS A 41 -0.17 -14.81 -5.79
C HIS A 41 -0.65 -15.82 -6.85
N ILE A 42 -0.69 -15.39 -8.11
CA ILE A 42 -0.90 -16.28 -9.27
C ILE A 42 0.25 -15.99 -10.23
N GLY A 43 1.20 -16.93 -10.36
CA GLY A 43 2.46 -16.66 -11.06
C GLY A 43 3.19 -15.46 -10.45
N ASP A 44 3.51 -14.46 -11.29
CA ASP A 44 4.22 -13.23 -10.90
C ASP A 44 3.29 -12.08 -10.47
N GLU A 45 1.99 -12.35 -10.32
CA GLU A 45 0.98 -11.36 -9.92
C GLU A 45 0.69 -11.43 -8.43
N ILE A 46 0.74 -10.28 -7.77
CA ILE A 46 0.25 -10.10 -6.40
C ILE A 46 -1.23 -9.74 -6.44
N ILE A 47 -2.01 -10.37 -5.58
CA ILE A 47 -3.44 -10.06 -5.40
C ILE A 47 -3.60 -9.11 -4.21
N LEU A 48 -4.04 -7.87 -4.49
CA LEU A 48 -4.23 -6.84 -3.46
C LEU A 48 -5.71 -6.43 -3.36
N PRO A 49 -6.31 -6.43 -2.16
CA PRO A 49 -7.57 -5.75 -1.93
C PRO A 49 -7.34 -4.24 -1.80
N ILE A 50 -7.98 -3.46 -2.66
CA ILE A 50 -8.03 -2.00 -2.57
C ILE A 50 -9.38 -1.62 -1.98
N ILE A 51 -9.35 -1.01 -0.80
CA ILE A 51 -10.56 -0.52 -0.14
C ILE A 51 -10.98 0.78 -0.83
N GLU A 52 -12.21 0.80 -1.35
CA GLU A 52 -12.79 1.97 -2.01
C GLU A 52 -13.75 2.71 -1.08
N ASP A 53 -14.47 1.97 -0.25
CA ASP A 53 -15.36 2.48 0.79
C ASP A 53 -15.50 1.48 1.95
N ILE A 54 -16.17 1.88 3.03
CA ILE A 54 -16.52 0.98 4.14
C ILE A 54 -17.39 -0.16 3.62
N GLY A 55 -16.88 -1.39 3.73
CA GLY A 55 -17.54 -2.59 3.21
C GLY A 55 -17.39 -2.82 1.70
N VAL A 56 -16.69 -1.93 0.98
CA VAL A 56 -16.49 -2.01 -0.47
C VAL A 56 -15.01 -2.13 -0.79
N PHE A 57 -14.63 -3.23 -1.43
CA PHE A 57 -13.27 -3.43 -1.91
C PHE A 57 -13.26 -3.98 -3.32
N ARG A 58 -12.20 -3.64 -4.05
CA ARG A 58 -11.86 -4.17 -5.36
C ARG A 58 -10.62 -5.05 -5.21
N ILE A 59 -10.65 -6.24 -5.81
CA ILE A 59 -9.46 -7.07 -5.95
C ILE A 59 -8.69 -6.58 -7.19
N VAL A 60 -7.43 -6.22 -7.01
CA VAL A 60 -6.52 -5.85 -8.08
C VAL A 60 -5.43 -6.91 -8.19
N LYS A 61 -5.15 -7.34 -9.41
CA LYS A 61 -3.95 -8.12 -9.73
C LYS A 61 -2.91 -7.16 -10.28
N ILE A 62 -1.71 -7.19 -9.71
CA ILE A 62 -0.61 -6.34 -10.15
C ILE A 62 0.66 -7.16 -10.27
N ARG A 63 1.38 -7.01 -11.39
CA ARG A 63 2.71 -7.60 -11.54
C ARG A 63 3.67 -6.91 -10.58
N ILE A 64 4.57 -7.67 -9.96
CA ILE A 64 5.40 -7.09 -8.92
C ILE A 64 6.33 -5.98 -9.42
N ASP A 65 6.85 -6.09 -10.64
CA ASP A 65 7.74 -5.07 -11.22
C ASP A 65 7.02 -3.73 -11.38
N GLU A 66 5.73 -3.77 -11.74
CA GLU A 66 4.88 -2.57 -11.85
C GLU A 66 4.58 -1.98 -10.47
N TYR A 67 4.34 -2.85 -9.48
CA TYR A 67 4.10 -2.43 -8.10
C TYR A 67 5.33 -1.73 -7.52
N LEU A 68 6.51 -2.36 -7.62
CA LEU A 68 7.79 -1.82 -7.18
C LEU A 68 8.09 -0.46 -7.83
N SER A 69 7.89 -0.35 -9.14
CA SER A 69 8.09 0.91 -9.87
C SER A 69 7.18 2.03 -9.35
N LYS A 70 5.93 1.73 -9.05
CA LYS A 70 4.96 2.69 -8.50
C LYS A 70 5.31 3.10 -7.06
N VAL A 71 5.62 2.13 -6.21
CA VAL A 71 5.97 2.36 -4.80
C VAL A 71 7.24 3.21 -4.70
N ARG A 72 8.30 2.86 -5.43
CA ARG A 72 9.55 3.63 -5.48
C ARG A 72 9.29 5.07 -5.95
N LYS A 73 8.49 5.28 -7.00
CA LYS A 73 8.13 6.62 -7.48
C LYS A 73 7.40 7.46 -6.42
N ILE A 74 6.46 6.86 -5.68
CA ILE A 74 5.72 7.56 -4.60
C ILE A 74 6.64 7.93 -3.44
N ILE A 75 7.54 7.03 -3.06
CA ILE A 75 8.55 7.23 -2.03
C ILE A 75 9.49 8.36 -2.45
N SER A 76 10.12 8.27 -3.63
CA SER A 76 11.02 9.32 -4.15
C SER A 76 10.36 10.70 -4.23
N LEU A 77 9.07 10.78 -4.56
CA LEU A 77 8.32 12.05 -4.60
C LEU A 77 8.02 12.63 -3.21
N LYS A 78 7.97 11.80 -2.16
CA LYS A 78 7.77 12.26 -0.78
C LYS A 78 9.05 12.79 -0.13
N PHE A 79 10.22 12.37 -0.61
CA PHE A 79 11.53 12.78 -0.09
C PHE A 79 12.17 13.96 -0.84
N LEU A 80 11.46 14.57 -1.79
CA LEU A 80 11.87 15.76 -2.54
C LEU A 80 11.17 17.05 -2.07
N LYS A 81 10.57 17.05 -0.87
CA LYS A 81 9.96 18.24 -0.25
C LYS A 81 10.51 18.49 1.15
#